data_AF-A0A938KAF4-F1
#
_entry.id   AF-A0A938KAF4-F1
#
_cell.length_a   1.000
_cell.length_b   1.000
_cell.length_c   1.000
_cell.angle_alpha   90.00
_cell.angle_beta   90.00
_cell.angle_gamma   90.00
#
_symmetry.space_group_name_H-M   'P 1'
#
loop_
_entity.id
_entity.type
_entity.pdbx_description
1 polymer ?
#
loop_
_entity_poly.entity_id
_entity_poly.type
_entity_poly.pdbx_seq_one_letter_code
_entity_poly.pdbx_strand_id
1 'polypeptide(L)'
;MPLRIDGKPRAGSTLALAGSAGFALDGSENVTQETAVLYAEIRQTLRQRATPIPSNDTWIAALARQHGLPVLSNDRHFDLVPGLVRTGW
;
A
#
# COMPACT_ATOMS: atom_id res chain seq x y z
N MET A 1 -50.51 20.24 8.15
CA MET A 1 -50.36 19.47 9.39
C MET A 1 -50.00 18.04 9.01
N PRO A 2 -48.94 17.43 9.57
CA PRO A 2 -47.68 18.00 10.09
C PRO A 2 -46.44 17.28 9.46
N LEU A 3 -45.25 17.85 9.30
CA LEU A 3 -44.26 18.45 10.22
C LEU A 3 -43.60 17.49 11.24
N ARG A 4 -42.27 17.39 11.09
CA ARG A 4 -41.22 17.28 12.13
C ARG A 4 -41.01 15.93 12.84
N ILE A 5 -39.82 15.38 12.65
CA ILE A 5 -39.02 14.87 13.77
C ILE A 5 -37.65 15.56 13.76
N ASP A 6 -37.45 16.41 14.77
CA ASP A 6 -36.14 16.84 15.23
C ASP A 6 -35.36 15.63 15.76
N GLY A 7 -34.04 15.72 15.76
CA GLY A 7 -33.24 14.86 16.63
C GLY A 7 -31.84 14.59 16.12
N LYS A 8 -31.02 15.63 16.00
CA LYS A 8 -29.57 15.46 15.91
C LYS A 8 -28.98 15.29 17.30
N PRO A 9 -28.09 14.32 17.52
CA PRO A 9 -26.95 14.51 18.41
C PRO A 9 -25.66 14.69 17.58
N ARG A 10 -24.98 15.81 17.82
CA ARG A 10 -23.55 16.02 17.50
C ARG A 10 -22.74 15.64 18.74
N ALA A 11 -21.45 15.38 18.52
CA ALA A 11 -20.43 14.89 19.46
C ALA A 11 -20.56 13.38 19.68
N GLY A 12 -19.58 12.54 19.32
CA GLY A 12 -18.16 12.74 19.49
C GLY A 12 -17.73 11.74 20.54
N SER A 13 -17.17 10.60 20.12
CA SER A 13 -16.39 9.70 20.96
C SER A 13 -15.61 8.77 20.06
N THR A 14 -14.36 9.16 19.84
CA THR A 14 -13.23 8.31 19.52
C THR A 14 -13.37 6.96 20.20
N LEU A 15 -13.58 5.91 19.42
CA LEU A 15 -13.31 4.53 19.82
C LEU A 15 -12.15 4.04 18.95
N ALA A 16 -10.95 4.35 19.44
CA ALA A 16 -9.78 3.53 19.15
C ALA A 16 -10.05 2.15 19.78
N LEU A 17 -10.53 1.22 18.97
CA LEU A 17 -10.40 -0.22 19.23
C LEU A 17 -9.12 -0.63 18.50
N ALA A 18 -7.99 -0.64 19.20
CA ALA A 18 -7.50 -1.83 19.90
C ALA A 18 -7.18 -2.93 18.89
N GLY A 19 -5.88 -3.15 18.70
CA GLY A 19 -5.34 -4.06 17.73
C GLY A 19 -5.93 -5.46 17.83
N SER A 20 -6.40 -5.94 16.69
CA SER A 20 -6.37 -7.35 16.37
C SER A 20 -5.27 -7.51 15.32
N ALA A 21 -4.14 -8.07 15.75
CA ALA A 21 -3.23 -8.77 14.86
C ALA A 21 -4.01 -9.94 14.25
N GLY A 22 -4.82 -9.63 13.24
CA GLY A 22 -5.48 -10.61 12.41
C GLY A 22 -4.44 -11.17 11.47
N PHE A 23 -3.76 -12.24 11.91
CA PHE A 23 -3.14 -13.18 10.97
C PHE A 23 -4.29 -13.90 10.26
N ALA A 24 -4.96 -13.18 9.37
CA ALA A 24 -6.06 -13.69 8.57
C ALA A 24 -5.44 -14.50 7.43
N LEU A 25 -5.78 -15.78 7.42
CA LEU A 25 -5.44 -16.73 6.37
C LEU A 25 -6.29 -16.42 5.13
N ASP A 26 -6.14 -15.24 4.53
CA ASP A 26 -6.65 -14.96 3.19
C ASP A 26 -5.55 -15.31 2.19
N GLY A 27 -5.42 -16.61 1.90
CA GLY A 27 -4.41 -17.20 1.02
C GLY A 27 -4.59 -16.84 -0.47
N SER A 28 -5.20 -15.71 -0.78
CA SER A 28 -5.23 -15.12 -2.10
C SER A 28 -4.29 -13.91 -2.07
N GLU A 29 -3.05 -14.06 -2.57
CA GLU A 29 -2.14 -12.94 -2.84
C GLU A 29 -2.76 -12.04 -3.93
N ASN A 30 -3.80 -11.31 -3.58
CA ASN A 30 -4.50 -10.40 -4.45
C ASN A 30 -3.92 -8.99 -4.29
N VAL A 31 -3.88 -8.24 -5.39
CA VAL A 31 -3.50 -6.83 -5.36
C VAL A 31 -4.56 -6.08 -4.57
N THR A 32 -4.19 -5.61 -3.38
CA THR A 32 -5.11 -4.89 -2.48
C THR A 32 -5.05 -3.39 -2.74
N GLN A 33 -5.96 -2.63 -2.13
CA GLN A 33 -5.89 -1.16 -2.14
C GLN A 33 -4.56 -0.65 -1.55
N GLU A 34 -3.99 -1.35 -0.57
CA GLU A 34 -2.68 -1.03 0.01
C GLU A 34 -1.58 -1.12 -1.04
N THR A 35 -1.58 -2.18 -1.87
CA THR A 35 -0.62 -2.35 -2.97
C THR A 35 -0.72 -1.18 -3.96
N ALA A 36 -1.95 -0.73 -4.28
CA ALA A 36 -2.18 0.37 -5.20
C ALA A 36 -1.65 1.72 -4.65
N VAL A 37 -1.77 1.95 -3.34
CA VAL A 37 -1.19 3.14 -2.68
C VAL A 37 0.32 3.09 -2.77
N LEU A 38 0.95 1.95 -2.43
CA LEU A 38 2.41 1.78 -2.53
C LEU A 38 2.91 1.95 -3.97
N TYR A 39 2.19 1.43 -4.96
CA TYR A 39 2.50 1.65 -6.38
C TYR A 39 2.49 3.14 -6.73
N ALA A 40 1.47 3.88 -6.32
CA ALA A 40 1.37 5.31 -6.60
C ALA A 40 2.52 6.10 -5.94
N GLU A 41 2.86 5.78 -4.70
CA GLU A 41 3.98 6.38 -3.97
C GLU A 41 5.33 6.12 -4.64
N ILE A 42 5.60 4.86 -5.02
CA ILE A 42 6.84 4.48 -5.71
C ILE A 42 6.91 5.23 -7.06
N ARG A 43 5.83 5.21 -7.83
CA ARG A 43 5.79 5.85 -9.15
C ARG A 43 5.98 7.37 -9.06
N GLN A 44 5.36 8.02 -8.08
CA GLN A 44 5.54 9.45 -7.84
C GLN A 44 6.99 9.76 -7.46
N THR A 45 7.57 8.96 -6.55
CA THR A 45 8.96 9.13 -6.09
C THR A 45 9.96 8.99 -7.24
N LEU A 46 9.80 7.96 -8.07
CA LEU A 46 10.66 7.71 -9.23
C LEU A 46 10.51 8.82 -10.28
N ARG A 47 9.28 9.32 -10.49
CA ARG A 47 9.04 10.45 -11.39
C ARG A 47 9.71 11.74 -10.91
N GLN A 48 9.66 12.02 -9.60
CA GLN A 48 10.34 13.18 -9.00
C GLN A 48 11.87 13.09 -9.14
N ARG A 49 12.42 11.88 -9.17
CA ARG A 49 13.86 11.62 -9.35
C ARG A 49 14.30 11.50 -10.81
N ALA A 50 13.38 11.66 -11.76
CA ALA A 50 13.61 11.44 -13.20
C ALA A 50 14.17 10.04 -13.54
N THR A 51 13.82 9.03 -12.74
CA THR A 51 14.24 7.63 -12.92
C THR A 51 13.02 6.70 -12.98
N PRO A 52 12.12 6.84 -13.96
CA PRO A 52 10.98 5.94 -14.08
C PRO A 52 11.45 4.52 -14.41
N ILE A 53 10.89 3.53 -13.72
CA ILE A 53 11.05 2.11 -14.05
C ILE A 53 9.79 1.61 -14.77
N PRO A 54 9.84 0.46 -15.47
CA PRO A 54 8.66 -0.15 -16.07
C PRO A 54 7.50 -0.33 -15.09
N SER A 55 6.25 -0.23 -15.59
CA SER A 55 5.05 -0.33 -14.75
C SER A 55 4.96 -1.68 -14.01
N ASN A 56 5.39 -2.77 -14.65
CA ASN A 56 5.39 -4.11 -14.04
C ASN A 56 6.37 -4.19 -12.87
N ASP A 57 7.58 -3.64 -13.04
CA ASP A 57 8.59 -3.58 -11.98
C ASP A 57 8.10 -2.75 -10.80
N THR A 58 7.32 -1.69 -11.07
CA THR A 58 6.71 -0.88 -10.02
C THR A 58 5.66 -1.68 -9.22
N TRP A 59 4.85 -2.51 -9.87
CA TRP A 59 3.89 -3.38 -9.19
C TRP A 59 4.59 -4.48 -8.37
N ILE A 60 5.63 -5.11 -8.92
CA ILE A 60 6.45 -6.08 -8.20
C ILE A 60 7.09 -5.43 -6.97
N ALA A 61 7.65 -4.24 -7.13
CA ALA A 61 8.24 -3.47 -6.03
C ALA A 61 7.22 -3.09 -4.95
N ALA A 62 5.99 -2.72 -5.35
CA ALA A 62 4.91 -2.40 -4.42
C ALA A 62 4.49 -3.63 -3.58
N LEU A 63 4.32 -4.79 -4.23
CA LEU A 63 4.01 -6.05 -3.55
C LEU A 63 5.13 -6.46 -2.60
N ALA A 64 6.38 -6.43 -3.06
CA ALA A 64 7.53 -6.76 -2.22
C ALA A 64 7.65 -5.83 -1.00
N ARG A 65 7.40 -4.52 -1.17
CA ARG A 65 7.36 -3.58 -0.04
C ARG A 65 6.19 -3.82 0.90
N GLN A 66 5.00 -4.14 0.39
CA GLN A 66 3.83 -4.47 1.21
C GLN A 66 4.11 -5.65 2.14
N HIS A 67 4.76 -6.69 1.62
CA HIS A 67 5.05 -7.91 2.37
C HIS A 67 6.41 -7.89 3.08
N GLY A 68 7.20 -6.81 2.95
CA GLY A 68 8.53 -6.71 3.54
C GLY A 68 9.53 -7.74 3.00
N LEU A 69 9.33 -8.20 1.76
CA LEU A 69 10.14 -9.24 1.12
C LEU A 69 11.21 -8.64 0.20
N PRO A 70 12.40 -9.27 0.08
CA PRO A 70 13.36 -8.89 -0.94
C PRO A 70 12.87 -9.33 -2.33
N VAL A 71 13.24 -8.58 -3.37
CA VAL A 71 13.04 -8.98 -4.76
C VAL A 71 14.26 -9.74 -5.24
N LEU A 72 14.07 -10.96 -5.70
CA LEU A 72 15.11 -11.76 -6.30
C LEU A 72 15.12 -11.49 -7.82
N SER A 73 16.11 -10.73 -8.30
CA SER A 73 16.23 -10.32 -9.70
C SER A 73 17.63 -9.81 -10.04
N ASN A 74 18.07 -10.04 -11.28
CA ASN A 74 19.28 -9.43 -11.85
C ASN A 74 19.02 -8.04 -12.47
N ASP A 75 17.76 -7.61 -12.52
CA ASP A 75 17.40 -6.27 -12.97
C ASP A 75 17.71 -5.21 -11.91
N ARG A 76 18.55 -4.24 -12.25
CA ARG A 76 18.96 -3.15 -11.35
C ARG A 76 17.90 -2.07 -11.18
N HIS A 77 16.79 -2.10 -11.91
CA HIS A 77 15.68 -1.15 -11.72
C HIS A 77 15.18 -1.12 -10.28
N PHE A 78 15.15 -2.27 -9.60
CA PHE A 78 14.69 -2.36 -8.21
C PHE A 78 15.60 -1.64 -7.21
N ASP A 79 16.87 -1.41 -7.55
CA ASP A 79 17.82 -0.65 -6.72
C ASP A 79 17.43 0.85 -6.62
N LEU A 80 16.59 1.33 -7.54
CA LEU A 80 16.08 2.70 -7.57
C LEU A 80 14.88 2.91 -6.63
N VAL A 81 14.25 1.83 -6.16
CA VAL A 81 13.05 1.88 -5.32
C VAL A 81 13.46 2.02 -3.84
N PRO A 82 13.11 3.13 -3.16
CA PRO A 82 13.44 3.30 -1.76
C PRO A 82 12.78 2.26 -0.86
N GLY A 83 13.55 1.71 0.08
CA GLY A 83 13.04 0.73 1.05
C GLY A 83 12.77 -0.65 0.46
N LEU A 84 13.28 -0.94 -0.74
CA LEU A 84 13.26 -2.27 -1.34
C LEU A 84 14.67 -2.86 -1.34
N VAL A 85 14.78 -4.14 -0.98
CA VAL A 85 16.03 -4.89 -1.06
C VAL A 85 15.98 -5.79 -2.29
N ARG A 86 16.96 -5.64 -3.19
CA ARG A 86 17.16 -6.57 -4.30
C ARG A 86 18.24 -7.59 -3.95
N THR A 87 17.98 -8.85 -4.25
CA THR A 87 18.93 -9.96 -4.17
C THR A 87 19.18 -10.51 -5.57
N GLY A 88 20.43 -10.84 -5.90
CA GLY A 88 20.79 -11.49 -7.17
C GLY A 88 21.01 -12.99 -6.98
N TRP A 89 21.06 -13.73 -8.09
CA TRP A 89 21.47 -15.14 -8.15
C TRP A 89 22.62 -15.33 -9.14
#